data_AF-A0A5E6XGM2-F1
#
_entry.id   AF-A0A5E6XGM2-F1
#
_cell.length_a   1.000
_cell.length_b   1.000
_cell.length_c   1.000
_cell.angle_alpha   90.00
_cell.angle_beta   90.00
_cell.angle_gamma   90.00
#
_symmetry.space_group_name_H-M   'P 1'
#
loop_
_entity.id
_entity.type
_entity.pdbx_description
1 polymer ?
#
loop_
_entity_poly.entity_id
_entity_poly.type
_entity_poly.pdbx_seq_one_letter_code
_entity_poly.pdbx_strand_id
1 'polypeptide(L)'
;MRGIQKSPDDQRRGEVRDAWRKTAEAAIHALEAEEAKPQDAAEAALATELKGRIMSEYRHQLEVFNDSAEAQALAFQMDLLERRLRLKALRAQRLELYKLSRLHQIGDDVLREVLADLDLSEANLGQVK
;
A
#
# COMPACT_ATOMS: atom_id res chain seq x y z
N MET A 1 8.55 6.23 45.30
CA MET A 1 8.52 6.11 43.82
C MET A 1 7.13 5.63 43.42
N ARG A 2 6.24 6.51 42.92
CA ARG A 2 4.91 6.10 42.46
C ARG A 2 5.01 5.71 41.00
N GLY A 3 4.64 4.47 40.69
CA GLY A 3 4.51 3.98 39.32
C GLY A 3 3.43 4.80 38.61
N ILE A 4 3.81 5.41 37.49
CA ILE A 4 2.85 6.06 36.59
C ILE A 4 2.06 4.92 35.95
N GLN A 5 0.83 4.70 36.41
CA GLN A 5 -0.11 3.83 35.71
C GLN A 5 -0.39 4.48 34.35
N LYS A 6 -0.13 3.75 33.26
CA LYS A 6 -0.41 4.21 31.90
C LYS A 6 -1.88 4.63 31.81
N SER A 7 -2.15 5.76 31.17
CA SER A 7 -3.51 6.21 30.91
C SER A 7 -4.27 5.13 30.12
N PRO A 8 -5.59 4.95 30.31
CA PRO A 8 -6.39 4.02 29.50
C PRO A 8 -6.18 4.19 27.99
N ASP A 9 -5.92 5.41 27.53
CA ASP A 9 -5.62 5.71 26.13
C ASP A 9 -4.24 5.18 25.69
N ASP A 10 -3.22 5.23 26.55
CA ASP A 10 -1.89 4.66 26.27
C ASP A 10 -1.93 3.14 26.24
N GLN A 11 -2.76 2.54 27.09
CA GLN A 11 -2.97 1.10 27.13
C GLN A 11 -3.68 0.62 25.87
N ARG A 12 -4.76 1.30 25.45
CA ARG A 12 -5.47 1.01 24.20
C ARG A 12 -4.58 1.20 22.97
N ARG A 13 -3.73 2.24 22.93
CA ARG A 13 -2.74 2.43 21.86
C ARG A 13 -1.73 1.28 21.80
N GLY A 14 -1.28 0.79 22.95
CA GLY A 14 -0.41 -0.39 23.03
C GLY A 14 -1.09 -1.65 22.50
N GLU A 15 -2.32 -1.91 22.91
CA GLU A 15 -3.11 -3.07 22.45
C GLU A 15 -3.33 -3.07 20.93
N VAL A 16 -3.67 -1.91 20.35
CA VAL A 16 -3.83 -1.77 18.89
C VAL A 16 -2.52 -2.05 18.15
N ARG A 17 -1.39 -1.55 18.66
CA ARG A 17 -0.07 -1.79 18.06
C ARG A 17 0.34 -3.26 18.15
N ASP A 18 0.11 -3.88 19.31
CA ASP A 18 0.38 -5.30 19.51
C ASP A 18 -0.48 -6.18 18.59
N ALA A 19 -1.74 -5.82 18.40
CA ALA A 19 -2.63 -6.49 17.46
C ALA A 19 -2.09 -6.39 16.02
N TRP A 20 -1.74 -5.17 15.57
CA TRP A 20 -1.19 -4.94 14.23
C TRP A 20 0.11 -5.72 13.99
N ARG A 21 1.04 -5.70 14.96
CA ARG A 21 2.29 -6.47 14.88
C ARG A 21 2.00 -7.95 14.69
N LYS A 22 1.16 -8.52 15.55
CA LYS A 22 0.79 -9.95 15.49
C LYS A 22 0.09 -10.31 14.18
N THR A 23 -0.74 -9.42 13.64
CA THR A 23 -1.40 -9.66 12.35
C THR A 23 -0.42 -9.63 11.17
N ALA A 24 0.56 -8.73 11.18
CA ALA A 24 1.59 -8.65 10.15
C ALA A 24 2.55 -9.86 10.21
N GLU A 25 2.95 -10.28 11.41
CA GLU A 25 3.71 -11.52 11.63
C GLU A 25 2.94 -12.74 11.13
N ALA A 26 1.65 -12.86 11.46
CA ALA A 26 0.80 -13.95 11.00
C ALA A 26 0.69 -13.97 9.46
N ALA A 27 0.56 -12.81 8.81
CA ALA A 27 0.50 -12.72 7.36
C ALA A 27 1.83 -13.15 6.70
N ILE A 28 2.97 -12.73 7.26
CA ILE A 28 4.29 -13.17 6.81
C ILE A 28 4.43 -14.69 6.91
N HIS A 29 4.06 -15.28 8.05
CA HIS A 29 4.14 -16.74 8.23
C HIS A 29 3.20 -17.52 7.30
N ALA A 30 1.99 -17.01 7.09
CA ALA A 30 1.05 -17.61 6.13
C ALA A 30 1.64 -17.58 4.71
N LEU A 31 2.22 -16.44 4.31
CA LEU A 31 2.90 -16.33 3.03
C LEU A 31 4.10 -17.27 2.96
N GLU A 32 4.96 -17.34 3.97
CA GLU A 32 6.11 -18.26 4.02
C GLU A 32 5.68 -19.71 3.78
N ALA A 33 4.61 -20.15 4.46
CA ALA A 33 4.03 -21.48 4.35
C ALA A 33 3.28 -21.74 3.03
N GLU A 34 2.93 -20.69 2.28
CA GLU A 34 2.23 -20.84 1.00
C GLU A 34 3.17 -21.46 -0.05
N GLU A 35 2.84 -22.67 -0.48
CA GLU A 35 3.47 -23.37 -1.59
C GLU A 35 2.72 -23.07 -2.88
N ALA A 36 3.28 -22.19 -3.71
CA ALA A 36 2.74 -21.97 -5.05
C ALA A 36 2.89 -23.26 -5.89
N LYS A 37 1.87 -23.59 -6.69
CA LYS A 37 1.89 -24.69 -7.67
C LYS A 37 1.91 -24.13 -9.10
N PRO A 38 3.01 -23.50 -9.53
CA PRO A 38 3.10 -22.90 -10.86
C PRO A 38 3.07 -23.97 -11.95
N GLN A 39 2.44 -23.66 -13.08
CA GLN A 39 2.35 -24.53 -14.26
C GLN A 39 3.65 -24.50 -15.07
N ASP A 40 4.40 -23.40 -15.02
CA ASP A 40 5.68 -23.24 -15.69
C ASP A 40 6.68 -22.36 -14.90
N ALA A 41 7.89 -22.21 -15.43
CA ALA A 41 8.96 -21.43 -14.80
C ALA A 41 8.66 -19.92 -14.75
N ALA A 42 7.89 -19.38 -15.70
CA ALA A 42 7.53 -17.97 -15.72
C ALA A 42 6.51 -17.66 -14.61
N GLU A 43 5.52 -18.52 -14.43
CA GLU A 43 4.56 -18.43 -13.33
C GLU A 43 5.23 -18.62 -11.96
N ALA A 44 6.23 -19.51 -11.87
CA ALA A 44 7.01 -19.71 -10.66
C ALA A 44 7.79 -18.44 -10.25
N ALA A 45 8.42 -17.78 -11.23
CA ALA A 45 9.13 -16.53 -11.00
C ALA A 45 8.19 -15.41 -10.57
N LEU A 46 7.04 -15.27 -11.25
CA LEU A 46 6.03 -14.27 -10.91
C LEU A 46 5.46 -14.47 -9.50
N ALA A 47 5.13 -15.71 -9.13
CA ALA A 47 4.62 -16.04 -7.79
C ALA A 47 5.66 -15.71 -6.70
N THR A 48 6.93 -16.00 -6.96
CA THR A 48 8.04 -15.68 -6.04
C THR A 48 8.21 -14.18 -5.87
N GLU A 49 8.19 -13.42 -6.97
CA GLU A 49 8.30 -11.96 -6.95
C GLU A 49 7.14 -11.31 -6.19
N LEU A 50 5.90 -11.71 -6.48
CA LEU A 50 4.71 -11.19 -5.83
C LEU A 50 4.71 -11.50 -4.32
N LYS A 51 5.01 -12.74 -3.94
CA LYS A 51 5.14 -13.15 -2.53
C LYS A 51 6.22 -12.33 -1.83
N GLY A 52 7.38 -12.12 -2.47
CA GLY A 52 8.46 -11.30 -1.94
C GLY A 52 8.05 -9.83 -1.71
N ARG A 53 7.34 -9.23 -2.67
CA ARG A 53 6.82 -7.86 -2.56
C ARG A 53 5.85 -7.71 -1.39
N ILE A 54 4.86 -8.58 -1.29
CA ILE A 54 3.84 -8.54 -0.21
C ILE A 54 4.51 -8.73 1.16
N MET A 55 5.44 -9.67 1.28
CA MET A 55 6.17 -9.87 2.54
C MET A 55 7.04 -8.65 2.91
N SER A 56 7.62 -7.95 1.93
CA SER A 56 8.36 -6.71 2.16
C SER A 56 7.45 -5.59 2.69
N GLU A 57 6.21 -5.50 2.23
CA GLU A 57 5.22 -4.53 2.73
C GLU A 57 4.90 -4.78 4.20
N TYR A 58 4.65 -6.05 4.59
CA TYR A 58 4.42 -6.40 6.00
C TYR A 58 5.65 -6.18 6.89
N ARG A 59 6.86 -6.45 6.39
CA ARG A 59 8.10 -6.18 7.14
C ARG A 59 8.30 -4.67 7.36
N HIS A 60 8.02 -3.86 6.35
CA HIS A 60 8.08 -2.41 6.49
C HIS A 60 7.05 -1.90 7.52
N GLN A 61 5.83 -2.47 7.53
CA GLN A 61 4.85 -2.16 8.56
C GLN A 61 5.39 -2.47 9.97
N LEU A 62 6.06 -3.62 10.16
CA LEU A 62 6.67 -3.98 11.45
C LEU A 62 7.77 -2.99 11.88
N GLU A 63 8.58 -2.47 10.95
CA GLU A 63 9.60 -1.45 11.23
C GLU A 63 8.99 -0.14 11.73
N VAL A 64 7.88 0.30 11.10
CA VAL A 64 7.15 1.51 11.50
C VAL A 64 6.57 1.39 12.92
N PHE A 65 6.22 0.18 13.35
CA PHE A 65 5.70 -0.07 14.69
C PHE A 65 6.77 -0.17 15.78
N ASN A 66 8.07 -0.07 15.46
CA ASN A 66 9.18 -0.32 16.39
C ASN A 66 9.64 0.88 17.25
N ASP A 67 8.70 1.77 17.60
CA ASP A 67 8.78 2.67 18.77
C ASP A 67 9.75 3.87 18.73
N SER A 68 9.67 4.72 17.71
CA SER A 68 10.02 6.14 17.91
C SER A 68 8.97 7.08 17.31
N ALA A 69 8.81 8.25 17.93
CA ALA A 69 8.03 9.35 17.33
C ALA A 69 8.58 9.70 15.94
N GLU A 70 9.88 9.47 15.72
CA GLU A 70 10.56 9.62 14.42
C GLU A 70 10.11 8.56 13.41
N ALA A 71 9.88 7.30 13.82
CA ALA A 71 9.37 6.25 12.93
C ALA A 71 7.92 6.53 12.50
N GLN A 72 7.07 7.03 13.41
CA GLN A 72 5.71 7.47 13.07
C GLN A 72 5.72 8.70 12.15
N ALA A 73 6.59 9.68 12.43
CA ALA A 73 6.76 10.85 11.57
C ALA A 73 7.29 10.47 10.19
N LEU A 74 8.22 9.51 10.12
CA LEU A 74 8.77 8.99 8.86
C LEU A 74 7.70 8.26 8.05
N ALA A 75 6.92 7.37 8.67
CA ALA A 75 5.82 6.67 8.02
C ALA A 75 4.78 7.66 7.45
N PHE A 76 4.39 8.65 8.24
CA PHE A 76 3.50 9.72 7.76
C PHE A 76 4.10 10.50 6.59
N GLN A 77 5.41 10.81 6.63
CA GLN A 77 6.09 11.46 5.50
C GLN A 77 6.15 10.57 4.26
N MET A 78 6.37 9.27 4.43
CA MET A 78 6.37 8.29 3.35
C MET A 78 4.99 8.17 2.70
N ASP A 79 3.92 8.08 3.50
CA ASP A 79 2.54 8.04 3.01
C ASP A 79 2.19 9.32 2.22
N LEU A 80 2.59 10.49 2.72
CA LEU A 80 2.41 11.77 2.02
C LEU A 80 3.18 11.82 0.70
N LEU A 81 4.42 11.30 0.69
CA LEU A 81 5.24 11.25 -0.52
C LEU A 81 4.64 10.27 -1.54
N GLU A 82 4.27 9.07 -1.10
CA GLU A 82 3.64 8.06 -1.93
C GLU A 82 2.36 8.61 -2.57
N ARG A 83 1.47 9.22 -1.78
CA ARG A 83 0.26 9.86 -2.27
C ARG A 83 0.57 10.90 -3.35
N ARG A 84 1.57 11.76 -3.12
CA ARG A 84 1.99 12.77 -4.09
C ARG A 84 2.50 12.15 -5.39
N LEU A 85 3.29 11.08 -5.30
CA LEU A 85 3.83 10.36 -6.45
C LEU A 85 2.72 9.66 -7.24
N ARG A 86 1.78 8.99 -6.57
CA ARG A 86 0.61 8.35 -7.21
C ARG A 86 -0.27 9.37 -7.93
N LEU A 87 -0.58 10.51 -7.31
CA LEU A 87 -1.33 11.58 -7.97
C LEU A 87 -0.60 12.13 -9.21
N LYS A 88 0.73 12.27 -9.14
CA LYS A 88 1.54 12.68 -10.30
C LYS A 88 1.47 11.64 -11.43
N ALA A 89 1.52 10.35 -11.10
CA ALA A 89 1.40 9.27 -12.07
C ALA A 89 0.02 9.25 -12.75
N LEU A 90 -1.07 9.37 -11.98
CA LEU A 90 -2.44 9.43 -12.51
C LEU A 90 -2.62 10.62 -13.47
N ARG A 91 -2.07 11.79 -13.13
CA ARG A 91 -2.07 12.96 -14.03
C ARG A 91 -1.32 12.69 -15.33
N ALA A 92 -0.17 12.02 -15.26
CA ALA A 92 0.59 11.65 -16.45
C ALA A 92 -0.18 10.67 -17.34
N GLN A 93 -0.84 9.67 -16.75
CA GLN A 93 -1.71 8.73 -17.47
C GLN A 93 -2.86 9.45 -18.18
N ARG A 94 -3.53 10.39 -17.48
CA ARG A 94 -4.61 11.20 -18.06
C ARG A 94 -4.15 12.03 -19.26
N LEU A 95 -2.97 12.65 -19.16
CA LEU A 95 -2.38 13.43 -20.25
C LEU A 95 -2.07 12.58 -21.48
N GLU A 96 -1.50 11.39 -21.30
CA GLU A 96 -1.25 10.48 -22.42
C GLU A 96 -2.56 10.00 -23.05
N LEU A 97 -3.58 9.70 -22.24
CA LEU A 97 -4.88 9.28 -22.75
C LEU A 97 -5.55 10.34 -23.64
N TYR A 98 -5.47 11.62 -23.26
CA TYR A 98 -5.93 12.72 -24.11
C TYR A 98 -5.12 12.85 -25.41
N LYS A 99 -3.81 12.59 -25.36
CA LYS A 99 -2.96 12.59 -26.55
C LYS A 99 -3.35 11.45 -27.50
N LEU A 100 -3.57 10.24 -26.99
CA LEU A 100 -4.03 9.08 -27.77
C LEU A 100 -5.37 9.37 -28.46
N SER A 101 -6.34 9.93 -27.72
CA SER A 101 -7.63 10.33 -28.29
C SER A 101 -7.48 11.39 -29.38
N ARG A 102 -6.68 12.43 -29.14
CA ARG A 102 -6.41 13.50 -30.13
C ARG A 102 -5.71 12.98 -31.39
N LEU A 103 -4.91 11.92 -31.26
CA LEU A 103 -4.25 11.25 -32.39
C LEU A 103 -5.14 10.19 -33.06
N HIS A 104 -6.42 10.07 -32.64
CA HIS A 104 -7.37 9.07 -33.12
C HIS A 104 -6.88 7.61 -32.97
N GLN A 105 -6.01 7.36 -31.98
CA GLN A 105 -5.51 6.02 -31.68
C GLN A 105 -6.47 5.22 -30.78
N ILE A 106 -7.39 5.91 -30.10
CA ILE A 106 -8.46 5.33 -29.29
C ILE A 106 -9.79 6.04 -29.58
N GLY A 107 -10.90 5.31 -29.39
CA GLY A 107 -12.25 5.87 -29.47
C GLY A 107 -12.69 6.57 -28.19
N ASP A 108 -13.80 7.33 -28.28
CA ASP A 108 -14.38 8.08 -27.16
C ASP A 108 -14.98 7.17 -26.07
N ASP A 109 -15.38 5.96 -26.43
CA ASP A 109 -15.82 4.91 -25.52
C ASP A 109 -14.64 4.44 -24.65
N VAL A 110 -13.52 4.05 -25.28
CA VAL A 110 -12.29 3.64 -24.58
C VAL A 110 -11.74 4.77 -23.71
N LEU A 111 -11.74 6.01 -24.21
CA LEU A 111 -11.34 7.19 -23.45
C LEU A 111 -12.17 7.33 -22.15
N ARG A 112 -13.50 7.21 -22.24
CA ARG A 112 -14.40 7.38 -21.10
C ARG A 112 -14.26 6.26 -20.07
N GLU A 113 -14.12 5.02 -20.53
CA GLU A 113 -13.90 3.86 -19.67
C GLU A 113 -12.63 4.03 -18.84
N VAL A 114 -11.50 4.28 -19.50
CA VAL A 114 -10.20 4.42 -18.80
C VAL A 114 -10.19 5.66 -17.89
N LEU A 115 -10.80 6.78 -18.31
CA LEU A 115 -10.90 7.97 -17.44
C LEU A 115 -11.67 7.67 -16.14
N ALA A 116 -12.75 6.89 -16.20
CA ALA A 116 -13.54 6.54 -15.03
C ALA A 116 -12.72 5.72 -14.01
N ASP A 117 -11.89 4.80 -14.49
CA ASP A 117 -10.99 4.01 -13.63
C ASP A 117 -9.91 4.87 -12.96
N LEU A 118 -9.36 5.85 -13.70
CA LEU A 118 -8.40 6.81 -13.16
C LEU A 118 -9.05 7.74 -12.13
N ASP A 119 -10.28 8.20 -12.38
CA ASP A 119 -11.05 9.01 -11.44
C ASP A 119 -11.36 8.25 -10.15
N LEU A 120 -11.72 6.97 -10.25
CA LEU A 120 -11.93 6.10 -9.09
C LEU A 120 -10.63 5.91 -8.29
N SER A 121 -9.52 5.66 -8.99
CA SER A 121 -8.20 5.54 -8.36
C SER A 121 -7.78 6.83 -7.65
N GLU A 122 -8.05 7.99 -8.24
CA GLU A 122 -7.78 9.30 -7.63
C GLU A 122 -8.68 9.56 -6.41
N ALA A 123 -9.97 9.20 -6.49
CA ALA A 123 -10.92 9.32 -5.39
C ALA A 123 -10.53 8.46 -4.18
N ASN A 124 -10.04 7.24 -4.42
CA ASN A 124 -9.54 6.34 -3.38
C ASN A 124 -8.29 6.91 -2.67
N LEU A 125 -7.49 7.74 -3.35
CA LEU A 125 -6.37 8.47 -2.73
C LEU A 125 -6.82 9.74 -1.98
N GLY A 126 -8.05 10.21 -2.21
CA GLY A 126 -8.66 11.36 -1.55
C GLY A 126 -9.30 11.04 -0.20
N GLN A 127 -9.70 9.78 0.01
CA GLN A 127 -10.32 9.31 1.26
C GLN A 127 -9.28 8.77 2.23
N VAL A 128 -8.53 9.66 2.89
CA VAL A 128 -7.75 9.29 4.08
C VAL A 128 -8.34 10.05 5.25
N LYS A 129 -9.00 9.33 6.16
CA LYS A 129 -9.47 9.81 7.47
C LYS A 129 -8.35 9.67 8.49
#